data_AF-A0A7Z8E1W0-F1
#
_entry.id   AF-A0A7Z8E1W0-F1
#
_cell.length_a   1.000
_cell.length_b   1.000
_cell.length_c   1.000
_cell.angle_alpha   90.00
_cell.angle_beta   90.00
_cell.angle_gamma   90.00
#
_symmetry.space_group_name_H-M   'P 1'
#
loop_
_entity.id
_entity.type
_entity.pdbx_description
1 polymer ?
#
loop_
_entity_poly.entity_id
_entity_poly.type
_entity_poly.pdbx_seq_one_letter_code
_entity_poly.pdbx_strand_id
1 'polypeptide(L)'
;MSHYYDEQPDVKSNPKRISYQIKNAQLELTTDAGVFSKDKVEFGSDLLIKTFLKEHPPGPSKTIADVGCGYGPIGLAIGKVSPHHQITMLDINNRALALA
;
A
#
# COMPACT_ATOMS: atom_id res chain seq x y z
N MET A 1 -2.11 1.38 24.69
CA MET A 1 -2.80 0.71 23.56
C MET A 1 -2.29 1.41 22.33
N SER A 2 -1.45 0.76 21.53
CA SER A 2 -0.84 1.41 20.38
C SER A 2 -1.68 1.18 19.13
N HIS A 3 -1.82 2.23 18.33
CA HIS A 3 -2.63 2.29 17.12
C HIS A 3 -1.76 2.39 15.87
N TYR A 4 -2.33 2.07 14.72
CA TYR A 4 -1.61 2.07 13.45
C TYR A 4 -1.22 3.47 12.95
N TYR A 5 -1.75 4.53 13.56
CA TYR A 5 -1.39 5.92 13.30
C TYR A 5 -0.36 6.46 14.32
N ASP A 6 0.13 5.62 15.23
CA ASP A 6 1.25 6.00 16.09
C ASP A 6 2.55 5.99 15.27
N GLU A 7 3.42 6.96 15.51
CA GLU A 7 4.72 7.06 14.83
C GLU A 7 5.62 5.85 15.12
N GLN A 8 5.59 5.38 16.37
CA GLN A 8 6.34 4.22 16.86
C GLN A 8 5.38 3.24 17.54
N PRO A 9 4.84 2.26 16.80
CA PRO A 9 3.91 1.32 17.42
C PRO A 9 4.62 0.36 18.37
N ASP A 10 4.19 0.34 19.63
CA ASP A 10 4.71 -0.55 20.69
C ASP A 10 4.12 -1.97 20.64
N VAL A 11 3.31 -2.27 19.61
CA VAL A 11 2.76 -3.61 19.41
C VAL A 11 3.87 -4.56 18.96
N LYS A 12 3.94 -5.74 19.59
CA LYS A 12 4.88 -6.79 19.19
C LYS A 12 4.67 -7.15 17.72
N SER A 13 5.75 -7.07 16.95
CA SER A 13 5.80 -7.45 15.54
C SER A 13 5.38 -8.92 15.34
N ASN A 14 4.59 -9.14 14.29
CA ASN A 14 4.13 -10.41 13.76
C ASN A 14 3.96 -10.31 12.23
N PRO A 15 5.05 -10.36 11.46
CA PRO A 15 5.00 -10.17 10.01
C PRO A 15 4.22 -11.29 9.31
N LYS A 16 3.42 -10.94 8.30
CA LYS A 16 2.67 -11.89 7.47
C LYS A 16 2.81 -11.52 6.01
N ARG A 17 2.73 -12.52 5.13
CA ARG A 17 2.62 -12.30 3.68
C ARG A 17 1.18 -12.45 3.25
N ILE A 18 0.72 -11.53 2.42
CA ILE A 18 -0.58 -11.58 1.76
C ILE A 18 -0.39 -11.44 0.25
N SER A 19 -1.19 -12.17 -0.51
CA SER A 19 -1.25 -12.04 -1.97
C SER A 19 -2.41 -11.13 -2.35
N TYR A 20 -2.15 -10.14 -3.21
CA TYR A 20 -3.15 -9.24 -3.77
C TYR A 20 -3.13 -9.33 -5.30
N GLN A 21 -4.29 -9.60 -5.89
CA GLN A 21 -4.45 -9.72 -7.34
C GLN A 21 -5.10 -8.45 -7.89
N ILE A 22 -4.47 -7.82 -8.88
CA ILE A 22 -4.98 -6.62 -9.54
C ILE A 22 -4.70 -6.68 -11.04
N LYS A 23 -5.77 -6.57 -11.85
CA LYS A 23 -5.72 -6.80 -13.31
C LYS A 23 -5.02 -8.14 -13.64
N ASN A 24 -3.88 -8.08 -14.31
CA ASN A 24 -3.05 -9.21 -14.72
C ASN A 24 -1.76 -9.33 -13.88
N ALA A 25 -1.70 -8.67 -12.71
CA ALA A 25 -0.56 -8.67 -11.83
C ALA A 25 -0.92 -9.26 -10.46
N GLN A 26 -0.02 -10.10 -9.94
CA GLN A 26 -0.01 -10.53 -8.55
C GLN A 26 1.05 -9.73 -7.78
N LEU A 27 0.67 -9.22 -6.62
CA LEU A 27 1.53 -8.52 -5.70
C LEU A 27 1.58 -9.28 -4.37
N GLU A 28 2.79 -9.63 -3.94
CA GLU A 28 3.03 -10.19 -2.60
C GLU A 28 3.41 -9.03 -1.68
N LEU A 29 2.60 -8.81 -0.65
CA LEU A 29 2.78 -7.73 0.32
C LEU A 29 3.15 -8.34 1.67
N THR A 30 4.10 -7.72 2.37
CA THR A 30 4.39 -8.06 3.76
C THR A 30 3.67 -7.07 4.66
N THR A 31 2.89 -7.57 5.61
CA THR A 31 2.18 -6.79 6.62
C THR A 31 2.75 -7.11 8.00
N ASP A 32 2.39 -6.33 9.01
CA ASP A 32 2.79 -6.56 10.40
C ASP A 32 1.63 -6.26 11.38
N ALA A 33 1.74 -6.70 12.62
CA ALA A 33 0.98 -6.11 13.71
C ALA A 33 1.35 -4.63 13.87
N GLY A 34 0.37 -3.78 14.20
CA GLY A 34 0.60 -2.34 14.33
C GLY A 34 0.50 -1.54 13.02
N VAL A 35 0.09 -2.16 11.90
CA VAL A 35 -0.31 -1.44 10.68
C VAL A 35 -1.78 -1.68 10.33
N PHE A 36 -2.37 -0.78 9.53
CA PHE A 36 -3.75 -0.87 9.07
C PHE A 36 -3.97 -2.11 8.19
N SER A 37 -5.15 -2.74 8.28
CA SER A 37 -5.58 -3.89 7.46
C SER A 37 -4.51 -4.98 7.22
N LYS A 38 -3.89 -5.47 8.30
CA LYS A 38 -2.75 -6.41 8.24
C LYS A 38 -3.06 -7.79 7.64
N ASP A 39 -4.31 -8.23 7.59
CA ASP A 39 -4.64 -9.59 7.13
C ASP A 39 -5.04 -9.66 5.65
N LYS A 40 -5.33 -8.52 5.00
CA LYS A 40 -5.68 -8.41 3.59
C LYS A 40 -5.68 -6.95 3.12
N VAL A 41 -5.65 -6.73 1.80
CA VAL A 41 -5.96 -5.41 1.25
C VAL A 41 -7.41 -5.04 1.59
N GLU A 42 -7.58 -3.83 2.11
CA GLU A 42 -8.88 -3.30 2.52
C GLU A 42 -9.75 -2.98 1.29
N PHE A 43 -11.07 -3.06 1.42
CA PHE A 43 -11.99 -2.91 0.30
C PHE A 43 -11.92 -1.51 -0.33
N GLY A 44 -11.86 -0.46 0.48
CA GLY A 44 -11.67 0.91 0.02
C GLY A 44 -10.35 1.10 -0.74
N SER A 45 -9.25 0.51 -0.25
CA SER A 45 -7.98 0.49 -0.99
C SER A 45 -8.11 -0.21 -2.34
N ASP A 46 -8.72 -1.39 -2.40
CA ASP A 46 -8.96 -2.14 -3.64
C ASP A 46 -9.81 -1.33 -4.64
N LEU A 47 -10.90 -0.72 -4.16
CA LEU A 47 -11.78 0.12 -4.97
C LEU A 47 -11.03 1.33 -5.52
N LEU A 48 -10.22 2.01 -4.71
CA LEU A 48 -9.45 3.17 -5.13
C LEU A 48 -8.43 2.79 -6.20
N ILE A 49 -7.67 1.70 -5.99
CA ILE A 49 -6.68 1.21 -6.96
C ILE A 49 -7.34 0.90 -8.30
N LYS A 50 -8.45 0.14 -8.27
CA LYS A 50 -9.19 -0.24 -9.49
C LYS A 50 -9.74 0.97 -10.22
N THR A 51 -10.29 1.95 -9.50
CA THR A 51 -10.82 3.18 -10.07
C THR A 51 -9.71 4.01 -10.68
N PHE A 52 -8.61 4.24 -9.95
CA PHE A 52 -7.48 5.02 -10.44
C PHE A 52 -6.89 4.43 -11.73
N LEU A 53 -6.66 3.11 -11.76
CA LEU A 53 -6.09 2.41 -12.92
C LEU A 53 -7.05 2.32 -14.12
N LYS A 54 -8.34 2.58 -13.90
CA LYS A 54 -9.34 2.68 -14.98
C LYS A 54 -9.33 4.08 -15.58
N GLU A 55 -9.35 5.11 -14.74
CA GLU A 55 -9.35 6.52 -15.16
C GLU A 55 -7.99 6.97 -15.71
N HIS A 56 -6.90 6.31 -15.31
CA HIS A 56 -5.54 6.61 -15.75
C HIS A 56 -4.88 5.36 -16.39
N PRO A 57 -5.30 4.98 -17.61
CA PRO A 57 -4.62 3.92 -18.35
C PRO A 57 -3.17 4.32 -18.71
N PRO A 58 -2.32 3.36 -19.14
CA PRO A 58 -0.95 3.65 -19.54
C PRO A 58 -0.86 4.80 -20.53
N GLY A 59 0.02 5.75 -20.24
CA GLY A 59 0.12 7.01 -20.97
C GLY A 59 1.23 7.90 -20.43
N PRO A 60 1.08 9.23 -20.47
CA PRO A 60 2.08 10.13 -19.90
C PRO A 60 2.35 9.83 -18.43
N SER A 61 3.63 9.88 -18.05
CA SER A 61 4.06 9.72 -16.66
C SER A 61 3.38 10.77 -15.77
N LYS A 62 3.13 10.39 -14.52
CA LYS A 62 2.51 11.21 -13.49
C LYS A 62 3.36 11.07 -12.24
N THR A 63 3.39 12.14 -11.45
CA THR A 63 3.92 12.13 -10.09
C THR A 63 2.76 11.94 -9.14
N ILE A 64 2.81 10.88 -8.33
CA ILE A 64 1.72 10.46 -7.44
C ILE A 64 2.26 10.44 -6.00
N ALA A 65 1.48 10.96 -5.07
CA ALA A 65 1.75 10.84 -3.63
C ALA A 65 0.69 9.91 -2.99
N ASP A 66 1.13 8.83 -2.38
CA ASP A 66 0.31 7.93 -1.57
C ASP A 66 0.52 8.29 -0.09
N VAL A 67 -0.44 9.02 0.48
CA VAL A 67 -0.34 9.62 1.81
C VAL A 67 -1.09 8.76 2.81
N GLY A 68 -0.40 8.31 3.86
CA GLY A 68 -0.88 7.25 4.73
C GLY A 68 -0.78 5.90 4.04
N CYS A 69 0.38 5.63 3.42
CA CYS A 69 0.57 4.48 2.54
C CYS A 69 0.45 3.13 3.27
N GLY A 70 0.55 3.08 4.60
CA GLY A 70 0.57 1.84 5.35
C GLY A 70 1.69 0.92 4.85
N TYR A 71 1.39 -0.37 4.67
CA TYR A 71 2.33 -1.34 4.09
C TYR A 71 2.43 -1.24 2.55
N GLY A 72 2.00 -0.13 1.96
CA GLY A 72 2.12 0.19 0.53
C GLY A 72 1.10 -0.42 -0.45
N PRO A 73 -0.10 -0.94 -0.07
CA PRO A 73 -0.95 -1.66 -1.01
C PRO A 73 -1.38 -0.81 -2.23
N ILE A 74 -1.53 0.51 -2.08
CA ILE A 74 -2.00 1.40 -3.15
C ILE A 74 -0.83 1.76 -4.08
N GLY A 75 0.21 2.42 -3.54
CA GLY A 75 1.38 2.83 -4.31
C GLY A 75 2.06 1.68 -5.04
N LEU A 76 2.28 0.55 -4.36
CA LEU A 76 2.92 -0.63 -4.97
C LEU A 76 2.03 -1.27 -6.05
N ALA A 77 0.71 -1.34 -5.85
CA ALA A 77 -0.18 -1.88 -6.88
C ALA A 77 -0.22 -1.01 -8.14
N ILE A 78 -0.28 0.32 -7.96
CA ILE A 78 -0.22 1.25 -9.10
C ILE A 78 1.13 1.15 -9.80
N GLY A 79 2.25 1.14 -9.06
CA GLY A 79 3.59 1.02 -9.64
C GLY A 79 3.81 -0.32 -10.35
N LYS A 80 3.21 -1.41 -9.86
CA LYS A 80 3.28 -2.73 -10.50
C LYS A 80 2.55 -2.76 -11.84
N VAL A 81 1.37 -2.15 -11.94
CA VAL A 81 0.54 -2.14 -13.15
C VAL A 81 0.98 -1.05 -14.14
N SER A 82 1.41 0.09 -13.64
CA SER A 82 1.79 1.28 -14.40
C SER A 82 3.19 1.77 -14.00
N PRO A 83 4.26 1.02 -14.35
CA PRO A 83 5.63 1.28 -13.87
C PRO A 83 6.27 2.56 -14.41
N HIS A 84 5.59 3.27 -15.32
CA HIS A 84 6.03 4.55 -15.87
C HIS A 84 5.67 5.75 -14.98
N HIS A 85 4.83 5.57 -13.96
CA HIS A 85 4.53 6.61 -12.97
C HIS A 85 5.64 6.71 -11.92
N GLN A 86 5.86 7.92 -11.41
CA GLN A 86 6.70 8.16 -10.24
C GLN A 86 5.80 8.24 -9.01
N ILE A 87 6.03 7.37 -8.03
CA ILE A 87 5.18 7.25 -6.85
C ILE A 87 6.01 7.50 -5.60
N THR A 88 5.59 8.45 -4.78
CA THR A 88 6.14 8.71 -3.46
C THR A 88 5.14 8.20 -2.42
N MET A 89 5.59 7.32 -1.52
CA MET A 89 4.77 6.77 -0.44
C MET A 89 5.20 7.41 0.88
N LEU A 90 4.22 7.85 1.69
CA LEU A 90 4.45 8.59 2.92
C LEU A 90 3.55 8.04 4.01
N ASP A 91 4.11 7.82 5.19
CA ASP A 91 3.37 7.44 6.39
C ASP A 91 4.08 8.00 7.63
N ILE A 92 3.32 8.23 8.70
CA ILE A 92 3.90 8.61 10.00
C ILE A 92 4.43 7.38 10.74
N ASN A 93 3.84 6.22 10.49
CA ASN A 93 4.17 4.99 11.17
C ASN A 93 5.46 4.38 10.60
N ASN A 94 6.52 4.35 11.40
CA ASN A 94 7.82 3.80 10.98
C ASN A 94 7.75 2.31 10.60
N ARG A 95 6.78 1.56 11.16
CA ARG A 95 6.54 0.16 10.78
C ARG A 95 5.99 0.05 9.37
N ALA A 96 5.05 0.93 9.02
CA ALA A 96 4.47 1.01 7.69
C ALA A 96 5.54 1.32 6.65
N LEU A 97 6.37 2.35 6.92
CA LEU A 97 7.49 2.74 6.05
C LEU A 97 8.52 1.62 5.82
N ALA A 98 8.77 0.77 6.81
CA ALA A 98 9.70 -0.35 6.67
C ALA A 98 9.17 -1.52 5.81
N LEU A 99 7.86 -1.56 5.56
CA LEU A 99 7.18 -2.60 4.79
C LEU A 99 6.88 -2.19 3.34
N ALA A 100 6.76 -0.88 3.10
CA ALA A 100 6.34 -0.29 1.82
C ALA A 100 7.50 -0.13 0.83
#